data_AF-A0A7Y2G526-F1
#
_entry.id   AF-A0A7Y2G526-F1
#
_cell.length_a   1.000
_cell.length_b   1.000
_cell.length_c   1.000
_cell.angle_alpha   90.00
_cell.angle_beta   90.00
_cell.angle_gamma   90.00
#
_symmetry.space_group_name_H-M   'P 1'
#
loop_
_entity.id
_entity.type
_entity.pdbx_description
1 polymer ?
#
loop_
_entity_poly.entity_id
_entity_poly.type
_entity_poly.pdbx_seq_one_letter_code
_entity_poly.pdbx_strand_id
1 'polypeptide(L)' 'MAIKAHMETLNVRHQELEAAITTETKHPGFDELKVVELKRQKLKIKDELETLRAKMKPH' A
#
# COMPACT_ATOMS: atom_id res chain seq x y z
N MET A 1 -8.29 2.55 -20.25
CA MET A 1 -7.33 1.43 -20.14
C MET A 1 -6.01 1.78 -19.44
N ALA A 2 -5.74 3.03 -19.00
CA ALA A 2 -4.53 3.35 -18.21
C ALA A 2 -4.72 3.22 -16.67
N ILE A 3 -5.89 3.60 -16.15
CA ILE A 3 -6.17 3.60 -14.69
C ILE A 3 -6.08 2.19 -14.11
N LYS A 4 -6.57 1.18 -14.84
CA LYS A 4 -6.57 -0.22 -14.39
C LYS A 4 -5.14 -0.77 -14.19
N ALA A 5 -4.22 -0.47 -15.11
CA ALA A 5 -2.81 -0.83 -15.00
C ALA A 5 -2.12 -0.11 -13.83
N HIS A 6 -2.49 1.15 -13.59
CA HIS A 6 -1.96 1.92 -12.45
C HIS A 6 -2.44 1.35 -11.11
N MET A 7 -3.72 0.96 -11.01
CA MET A 7 -4.25 0.26 -9.83
C MET A 7 -3.55 -1.07 -9.58
N GLU A 8 -3.26 -1.84 -10.63
CA GLU A 8 -2.55 -3.12 -10.50
C GLU A 8 -1.14 -2.91 -9.95
N THR A 9 -0.42 -1.90 -10.44
CA THR A 9 0.91 -1.54 -9.94
C THR A 9 0.88 -1.10 -8.48
N LEU A 10 -0.10 -0.28 -8.10
CA LEU A 10 -0.32 0.13 -6.70
C LEU A 10 -0.65 -1.08 -5.82
N ASN A 11 -1.44 -2.03 -6.33
CA ASN A 11 -1.80 -3.23 -5.59
C ASN A 11 -0.59 -4.14 -5.35
N VAL A 12 0.29 -4.30 -6.35
CA VAL A 12 1.56 -5.04 -6.19
C VAL A 12 2.43 -4.38 -5.13
N ARG A 13 2.64 -3.05 -5.21
CA ARG A 13 3.38 -2.31 -4.17
C ARG A 13 2.77 -2.45 -2.78
N HIS A 14 1.44 -2.45 -2.69
CA HIS A 14 0.75 -2.66 -1.42
C HIS A 14 1.04 -4.05 -0.84
N GLN A 15 1.02 -5.10 -1.66
CA GLN A 15 1.36 -6.46 -1.23
C GLN A 15 2.83 -6.58 -0.79
N GLU A 16 3.76 -5.93 -1.49
CA GLU A 16 5.16 -5.90 -1.09
C GLU A 16 5.36 -5.21 0.27
N LEU A 17 4.70 -4.06 0.48
CA LEU A 17 4.75 -3.36 1.76
C LEU A 17 4.13 -4.20 2.89
N GLU A 18 3.01 -4.88 2.66
CA GLU A 18 2.40 -5.82 3.63
C GLU A 18 3.36 -6.95 4.01
N ALA A 19 4.02 -7.54 3.01
CA ALA A 19 4.97 -8.62 3.22
C ALA A 19 6.20 -8.16 4.00
N ALA A 20 6.74 -6.97 3.67
CA ALA A 20 7.83 -6.34 4.39
C ALA A 20 7.46 -6.05 5.85
N ILE A 21 6.29 -5.41 6.08
CA ILE A 21 5.76 -5.16 7.43
C ILE A 21 5.66 -6.46 8.21
N THR A 22 5.03 -7.48 7.64
CA THR A 22 4.78 -8.77 8.32
C THR A 22 6.09 -9.47 8.67
N THR A 23 7.08 -9.41 7.78
CA THR A 23 8.41 -9.97 8.01
C THR A 23 9.12 -9.20 9.13
N GLU A 24 9.12 -7.87 9.08
CA GLU A 24 9.70 -7.04 10.13
C GLU A 24 9.00 -7.27 11.47
N THR A 25 7.67 -7.18 11.55
CA THR A 25 6.94 -7.40 12.83
C THR A 25 7.11 -8.80 13.42
N LYS A 26 7.42 -9.81 12.60
CA LYS A 26 7.72 -11.17 13.08
C LYS A 26 9.11 -11.31 13.70
N HIS A 27 10.05 -10.43 13.38
CA HIS A 27 11.39 -10.47 13.94
C HIS A 27 11.41 -9.86 15.36
N PRO A 28 11.86 -10.58 16.40
CA PRO A 28 12.07 -9.98 17.72
C PRO A 28 13.23 -8.98 17.62
N GLY A 29 12.94 -7.70 17.89
CA GLY A 29 13.89 -6.59 17.70
C GLY A 29 13.67 -5.75 16.44
N PHE A 30 12.49 -5.86 15.81
CA PHE A 30 12.13 -5.00 14.70
C PHE A 30 12.04 -3.54 15.12
N ASP A 31 12.39 -2.65 14.19
CA ASP A 31 12.32 -1.22 14.43
C ASP A 31 10.85 -0.76 14.29
N GLU A 32 10.26 -0.37 15.41
CA GLU A 32 8.88 0.07 15.46
C GLU A 32 8.66 1.31 14.59
N LEU A 33 9.64 2.22 14.48
CA LEU A 33 9.56 3.38 13.58
C LEU A 33 9.46 2.95 12.13
N LYS A 34 10.22 1.93 11.74
CA LYS A 34 10.23 1.42 10.36
C LYS A 34 8.89 0.77 10.00
N VAL A 35 8.31 0.00 10.91
CA VAL A 35 6.96 -0.56 10.74
C VAL A 35 5.90 0.55 10.67
N VAL A 36 6.03 1.62 11.47
CA VAL A 36 5.13 2.78 11.40
C VAL A 36 5.24 3.49 10.05
N GLU A 37 6.45 3.70 9.53
CA GLU A 37 6.66 4.28 8.20
C GLU A 37 6.06 3.41 7.09
N LEU A 38 6.32 2.10 7.12
CA LEU A 38 5.75 1.16 6.15
C LEU A 38 4.22 1.15 6.20
N LYS A 39 3.62 1.14 7.40
CA LYS A 39 2.16 1.27 7.57
C LYS A 39 1.65 2.60 7.02
N ARG A 40 2.39 3.70 7.17
CA ARG A 40 2.06 5.01 6.58
C ARG A 40 2.08 4.96 5.06
N GLN A 41 3.09 4.32 4.46
CA GLN A 41 3.18 4.13 3.02
C GLN A 41 2.03 3.27 2.50
N LYS A 42 1.72 2.16 3.20
CA LYS A 42 0.55 1.32 2.91
C LYS A 42 -0.76 2.14 2.92
N LEU A 43 -0.92 3.02 3.91
CA LEU A 43 -2.10 3.90 4.01
C LEU A 43 -2.19 4.87 2.82
N LYS A 44 -1.07 5.47 2.40
CA LYS A 44 -1.03 6.35 1.22
C LYS A 44 -1.45 5.62 -0.05
N ILE A 45 -0.93 4.41 -0.29
CA ILE A 45 -1.30 3.62 -1.47
C ILE A 45 -2.78 3.28 -1.45
N LYS A 46 -3.34 2.97 -0.27
CA LYS A 46 -4.77 2.74 -0.13
C LYS A 46 -5.60 3.98 -0.48
N ASP A 47 -5.17 5.16 -0.03
CA ASP A 47 -5.82 6.44 -0.33
C ASP A 47 -5.73 6.80 -1.83
N GLU A 48 -4.58 6.53 -2.46
CA GLU A 48 -4.40 6.66 -3.91
C GLU A 48 -5.31 5.70 -4.68
N LEU A 49 -5.44 4.46 -4.22
CA LEU A 49 -6.37 3.47 -4.80
C LEU A 49 -7.82 3.92 -4.66
N GLU A 50 -8.23 4.44 -3.51
CA GLU A 50 -9.58 4.98 -3.30
C GLU A 50 -9.84 6.20 -4.18
N THR A 51 -8.88 7.10 -4.29
CA THR A 51 -8.94 8.27 -5.18
C THR A 51 -9.08 7.85 -6.64
N LEU A 52 -8.28 6.88 -7.10
CA LEU A 52 -8.36 6.33 -8.46
C LEU A 52 -9.70 5.63 -8.70
N ARG A 53 -10.20 4.89 -7.70
CA ARG A 53 -11.48 4.19 -7.76
C ARG A 53 -12.65 5.18 -7.82
N ALA A 54 -12.58 6.27 -7.07
CA ALA A 54 -13.55 7.37 -7.12
C ALA A 54 -13.55 8.05 -8.49
N LYS A 55 -12.37 8.32 -9.07
CA LYS A 55 -12.25 8.84 -10.44
C LYS A 55 -12.81 7.90 -11.52
N MET A 56 -12.90 6.60 -11.25
CA MET A 56 -13.39 5.60 -12.20
C MET A 56 -14.91 5.37 -12.13
N LYS A 57 -15.60 5.90 -11.11
CA LYS A 57 -17.08 5.95 -11.08
C LYS A 57 -17.54 7.29 -11.65
N PRO A 58 -18.05 7.35 -12.90
CA PRO A 58 -18.82 8.50 -13.33
C PRO A 58 -20.12 8.54 -12.51
N HIS A 59 -20.45 9.72 -11.99
CA HIS A 59 -21.77 10.02 -11.45
C HIS A 59 -22.82 10.04 -12.55
#